data_AF-A0A511TAK5-F1
#
_entry.id   AF-A0A511TAK5-F1
#
_cell.length_a   1.000
_cell.length_b   1.000
_cell.length_c   1.000
_cell.angle_alpha   90.00
_cell.angle_beta   90.00
_cell.angle_gamma   90.00
#
_symmetry.space_group_name_H-M   'P 1'
#
loop_
_entity.id
_entity.type
_entity.pdbx_description
1 polymer ?
#
loop_
_entity_poly.entity_id
_entity_poly.type
_entity_poly.pdbx_seq_one_letter_code
_entity_poly.pdbx_strand_id
1 'polypeptide(L)'
;MPVTLSGYREEELVCNRASLIIHGGTEEERRSWAQEAARSFDVELVEVRQAADLANALRQRNGVVFIPDAVKLGREAQGLILRCLQMQEERPKVVVGVSGAADAALSRGTLREDLHYRLHQAQVDLQKEGLRDLLRRRWALQAEQLAVKAAAARAAEEKARAAAEARRPGTVTRTFPKARKPVSSTRKSAPRNASPR
;
A
#
# COMPACT_ATOMS: atom_id res chain seq x y z
N MET A 1 -8.47 -36.27 22.53
CA MET A 1 -8.95 -35.01 23.12
C MET A 1 -8.66 -33.90 22.12
N PRO A 2 -9.65 -33.32 21.44
CA PRO A 2 -9.41 -32.20 20.55
C PRO A 2 -8.99 -31.00 21.41
N VAL A 3 -7.80 -30.47 21.16
CA VAL A 3 -7.27 -29.30 21.85
C VAL A 3 -8.20 -28.14 21.52
N THR A 4 -9.00 -27.70 22.50
CA THR A 4 -9.81 -26.49 22.40
C THR A 4 -8.85 -25.31 22.27
N LEU A 5 -8.62 -24.85 21.03
CA LEU A 5 -8.01 -23.56 20.79
C LEU A 5 -9.01 -22.50 21.26
N SER A 6 -8.82 -22.03 22.48
CA SER A 6 -9.62 -20.95 23.08
C SER A 6 -9.23 -19.61 22.45
N GLY A 7 -9.52 -19.46 21.16
CA GLY A 7 -9.20 -18.27 20.37
C GLY A 7 -9.75 -18.40 18.95
N TYR A 8 -9.94 -17.26 18.29
CA TYR A 8 -10.38 -17.22 16.89
C TYR A 8 -9.38 -17.95 15.97
N ARG A 9 -9.88 -18.58 14.91
CA ARG A 9 -9.00 -19.15 13.85
C ARG A 9 -8.28 -18.02 13.11
N GLU A 10 -7.14 -18.29 12.47
CA GLU A 10 -6.41 -17.22 11.79
C GLU A 10 -7.20 -16.66 10.60
N GLU A 11 -7.94 -17.49 9.89
CA GLU A 11 -8.85 -17.11 8.80
C GLU A 11 -9.96 -16.18 9.30
N GLU A 12 -10.54 -16.52 10.45
CA GLU A 12 -11.55 -15.69 11.11
C GLU A 12 -10.95 -14.36 11.56
N LEU A 13 -9.73 -14.37 12.09
CA LEU A 13 -9.04 -13.17 12.49
C LEU A 13 -8.72 -12.27 11.30
N VAL A 14 -8.47 -12.80 10.09
CA VAL A 14 -8.28 -11.96 8.89
C VAL A 14 -9.59 -11.23 8.53
N CYS A 15 -10.71 -11.96 8.52
CA CYS A 15 -12.03 -11.44 8.09
C CYS A 15 -12.85 -10.76 9.21
N ASN A 16 -12.44 -10.84 10.47
CA ASN A 16 -13.08 -10.19 11.61
C ASN A 16 -12.46 -8.82 11.89
N ARG A 17 -13.26 -7.83 12.30
CA ARG A 17 -12.79 -6.50 12.73
C ARG A 17 -12.11 -6.50 14.11
N ALA A 18 -11.96 -7.66 14.74
CA ALA A 18 -11.21 -7.82 15.98
C ALA A 18 -9.75 -7.36 15.81
N SER A 19 -9.30 -6.54 16.76
CA SER A 19 -7.87 -6.21 16.90
C SER A 19 -7.12 -7.40 17.49
N LEU A 20 -5.84 -7.52 17.17
CA LEU A 20 -5.06 -8.71 17.50
C LEU A 20 -3.57 -8.42 17.69
N ILE A 21 -2.89 -9.35 18.35
CA ILE A 21 -1.43 -9.39 18.46
C ILE A 21 -0.88 -10.45 17.52
N ILE A 22 0.08 -10.08 16.66
CA ILE A 22 0.88 -11.03 15.89
C ILE A 22 2.28 -11.04 16.47
N HIS A 23 2.75 -12.22 16.85
CA HIS A 23 4.07 -12.40 17.42
C HIS A 23 4.88 -13.45 16.65
N GLY A 24 6.20 -13.39 16.81
CA GLY A 24 7.12 -14.20 16.03
C GLY A 24 7.21 -13.78 14.56
N GLY A 25 7.83 -14.64 13.74
CA GLY A 25 8.03 -14.41 12.30
C GLY A 25 8.92 -13.20 11.98
N THR A 26 9.00 -12.87 10.69
CA THR A 26 9.66 -11.63 10.24
C THR A 26 8.69 -10.45 10.28
N GLU A 27 9.22 -9.23 10.21
CA GLU A 27 8.38 -8.03 10.06
C GLU A 27 7.58 -8.05 8.76
N GLU A 28 8.16 -8.56 7.68
CA GLU A 28 7.50 -8.69 6.37
C GLU A 28 6.30 -9.63 6.41
N GLU A 29 6.39 -10.74 7.15
CA GLU A 29 5.30 -11.68 7.33
C GLU A 29 4.14 -11.03 8.10
N ARG A 30 4.45 -10.28 9.17
CA ARG A 30 3.46 -9.52 9.93
C ARG A 30 2.81 -8.41 9.08
N ARG A 31 3.59 -7.74 8.23
CA ARG A 31 3.08 -6.75 7.27
C ARG A 31 2.17 -7.40 6.23
N SER A 32 2.56 -8.54 5.69
CA SER A 32 1.78 -9.28 4.67
C SER A 32 0.41 -9.69 5.23
N TRP A 33 0.37 -10.09 6.50
CA TRP A 33 -0.87 -10.36 7.21
C TRP A 33 -1.75 -9.11 7.31
N ALA A 34 -1.20 -7.97 7.73
CA ALA A 34 -1.97 -6.73 7.85
C ALA A 34 -2.49 -6.23 6.49
N GLN A 35 -1.70 -6.40 5.42
CA GLN A 35 -2.12 -6.13 4.04
C GLN A 35 -3.23 -7.07 3.57
N GLU A 36 -3.18 -8.34 3.96
CA GLU A 36 -4.26 -9.29 3.69
C GLU A 36 -5.55 -8.84 4.40
N ALA A 37 -5.49 -8.51 5.68
CA ALA A 37 -6.64 -8.00 6.42
C ALA A 37 -7.21 -6.71 5.80
N ALA A 38 -6.36 -5.76 5.42
CA ALA A 38 -6.80 -4.52 4.77
C ALA A 38 -7.54 -4.80 3.45
N ARG A 39 -7.04 -5.75 2.66
CA ARG A 39 -7.68 -6.20 1.42
C ARG A 39 -9.02 -6.90 1.66
N SER A 40 -9.12 -7.74 2.69
CA SER A 40 -10.37 -8.43 3.03
C SER A 40 -11.51 -7.45 3.38
N PHE A 41 -11.18 -6.28 3.93
CA PHE A 41 -12.17 -5.23 4.22
C PHE A 41 -12.28 -4.16 3.14
N ASP A 42 -11.44 -4.20 2.10
CA ASP A 42 -11.30 -3.14 1.10
C ASP A 42 -11.06 -1.75 1.74
N VAL A 43 -10.16 -1.70 2.72
CA VAL A 43 -9.82 -0.46 3.46
C VAL A 43 -8.34 -0.14 3.36
N GLU A 44 -8.00 1.11 3.68
CA GLU A 44 -6.62 1.57 3.74
C GLU A 44 -5.83 0.89 4.89
N LEU A 45 -4.59 0.52 4.59
CA LEU A 45 -3.60 0.06 5.56
C LEU A 45 -2.71 1.24 5.96
N VAL A 46 -2.71 1.58 7.24
CA VAL A 46 -1.83 2.60 7.82
C VAL A 46 -0.74 1.93 8.65
N GLU A 47 0.50 2.02 8.20
CA GLU A 47 1.67 1.53 8.95
C GLU A 47 2.18 2.62 9.91
N VAL A 48 2.22 2.31 11.20
CA VAL A 48 2.66 3.23 12.25
C VAL A 48 3.96 2.72 12.86
N ARG A 49 5.07 3.44 12.59
CA ARG A 49 6.40 3.14 13.14
C ARG A 49 6.81 4.04 14.29
N GLN A 50 6.20 5.22 14.38
CA GLN A 50 6.53 6.23 15.39
C GLN A 50 5.32 6.48 16.29
N ALA A 51 5.57 6.77 17.56
CA ALA A 51 4.51 7.03 18.53
C ALA A 51 3.69 8.30 18.18
N ALA A 52 4.30 9.27 17.52
CA ALA A 52 3.65 10.52 17.11
C ALA A 52 2.50 10.29 16.12
N ASP A 53 2.65 9.32 15.22
CA ASP A 53 1.65 9.04 14.17
C ASP A 53 0.48 8.20 14.68
N LEU A 54 0.67 7.51 15.81
CA LEU A 54 -0.28 6.56 16.36
C LEU A 54 -1.63 7.20 16.73
N ALA A 55 -1.59 8.38 17.36
CA ALA A 55 -2.82 9.06 17.77
C ALA A 55 -3.68 9.51 16.57
N ASN A 56 -3.06 9.78 15.42
CA ASN A 56 -3.79 10.13 14.20
C ASN A 56 -4.34 8.88 13.53
N ALA A 57 -3.54 7.81 13.45
CA ALA A 57 -3.97 6.53 12.88
C ALA A 57 -5.15 5.92 13.65
N LEU A 58 -5.13 5.97 14.99
CA LEU A 58 -6.21 5.43 15.84
C LEU A 58 -7.49 6.29 15.83
N ARG A 59 -7.50 7.45 15.18
CA ARG A 59 -8.72 8.27 15.00
C ARG A 59 -9.54 7.86 13.78
N GLN A 60 -9.02 6.99 12.92
CA GLN A 60 -9.73 6.53 11.73
C GLN A 60 -10.89 5.61 12.13
N ARG A 61 -12.10 5.88 11.62
CA ARG A 61 -13.30 5.05 11.90
C ARG A 61 -13.24 3.70 11.17
N ASN A 62 -12.67 3.70 9.97
CA ASN A 62 -12.52 2.53 9.11
C ASN A 62 -11.10 2.51 8.57
N GLY A 63 -10.42 1.39 8.76
CA GLY A 63 -9.02 1.21 8.37
C GLY A 63 -8.38 0.05 9.12
N VAL A 64 -7.23 -0.41 8.64
CA VAL A 64 -6.35 -1.32 9.36
C VAL A 64 -5.11 -0.54 9.78
N VAL A 65 -4.85 -0.47 11.08
CA VAL A 65 -3.64 0.14 11.63
C VAL A 65 -2.66 -0.96 11.96
N PHE A 66 -1.53 -0.97 11.26
CA PHE A 66 -0.44 -1.93 11.48
C PHE A 66 0.69 -1.30 12.27
N ILE A 67 1.07 -1.96 13.35
CA ILE A 67 2.18 -1.58 14.21
C ILE A 67 3.23 -2.69 14.10
N PRO A 68 4.39 -2.46 13.46
CA PRO A 68 5.38 -3.51 13.25
C PRO A 68 5.95 -4.08 14.55
N ASP A 69 6.14 -3.24 15.56
CA ASP A 69 6.63 -3.66 16.88
C ASP A 69 6.14 -2.71 17.99
N ALA A 70 5.20 -3.16 18.80
CA ALA A 70 4.70 -2.39 19.94
C ALA A 70 5.74 -2.20 21.05
N VAL A 71 6.75 -3.06 21.14
CA VAL A 71 7.82 -2.90 22.14
C VAL A 71 8.68 -1.68 21.79
N LYS A 72 8.96 -1.46 20.50
CA LYS A 72 9.77 -0.32 20.02
C LYS A 72 9.06 1.03 20.16
N LEU A 73 7.73 1.05 20.11
CA LEU A 73 6.94 2.27 20.30
C LEU A 73 6.89 2.76 21.76
N GLY A 74 7.25 1.91 22.71
CA GLY A 74 7.22 2.23 24.14
C GLY A 74 5.84 2.06 24.80
N ARG A 75 5.83 2.17 26.13
CA ARG A 75 4.66 1.88 26.96
C ARG A 75 3.53 2.91 26.81
N GLU A 76 3.85 4.18 26.57
CA GLU A 76 2.83 5.22 26.38
C GLU A 76 1.99 4.96 25.13
N ALA A 77 2.63 4.60 24.02
CA ALA A 77 1.97 4.21 22.79
C ALA A 77 1.07 2.97 22.99
N GLN A 78 1.54 1.97 23.73
CA GLN A 78 0.71 0.81 24.10
C GLN A 78 -0.53 1.21 24.92
N GLY A 79 -0.39 2.22 25.79
CA GLY A 79 -1.52 2.82 26.53
C GLY A 79 -2.54 3.49 25.61
N LEU A 80 -2.10 4.19 24.55
CA LEU A 80 -2.98 4.79 23.56
C LEU A 80 -3.77 3.72 22.77
N ILE A 81 -3.10 2.62 22.39
CA ILE A 81 -3.76 1.48 21.74
C ILE A 81 -4.84 0.93 22.66
N LEU A 82 -4.50 0.64 23.92
CA LEU A 82 -5.45 0.09 24.88
C LEU A 82 -6.66 1.01 25.08
N ARG A 83 -6.43 2.32 25.24
CA ARG A 83 -7.50 3.31 25.37
C ARG A 83 -8.42 3.31 24.15
N CYS A 84 -7.88 3.25 22.94
CA CYS A 84 -8.67 3.11 21.71
C CYS A 84 -9.54 1.83 21.75
N LEU A 85 -8.96 0.69 22.13
CA LEU A 85 -9.68 -0.59 22.23
C LEU A 85 -10.76 -0.64 23.33
N GLN A 86 -10.67 0.25 24.32
CA GLN A 86 -11.64 0.35 25.42
C GLN A 86 -12.74 1.37 25.16
N MET A 87 -12.40 2.52 24.56
CA MET A 87 -13.28 3.70 24.51
C MET A 87 -13.98 3.88 23.16
N GLN A 88 -13.48 3.29 22.07
CA GLN A 88 -14.03 3.51 20.74
C GLN A 88 -14.84 2.29 20.24
N GLU A 89 -16.12 2.52 19.98
CA GLU A 89 -17.01 1.55 19.34
C GLU A 89 -16.70 1.42 17.84
N GLU A 90 -16.74 2.53 17.10
CA GLU A 90 -16.26 2.61 15.72
C GLU A 90 -14.74 2.86 15.72
N ARG A 91 -13.98 1.79 15.50
CA ARG A 91 -12.52 1.80 15.55
C ARG A 91 -11.88 1.13 14.34
N PRO A 92 -10.63 1.48 14.02
CA PRO A 92 -9.88 0.74 13.02
C PRO A 92 -9.47 -0.61 13.61
N LYS A 93 -9.26 -1.59 12.74
CA LYS A 93 -8.69 -2.87 13.16
C LYS A 93 -7.21 -2.67 13.46
N VAL A 94 -6.81 -2.91 14.71
CA VAL A 94 -5.42 -2.73 15.12
C VAL A 94 -4.68 -4.06 15.07
N VAL A 95 -3.63 -4.13 14.28
CA VAL A 95 -2.73 -5.28 14.17
C VAL A 95 -1.42 -4.92 14.85
N VAL A 96 -1.20 -5.52 16.03
CA VAL A 96 -0.05 -5.22 16.87
C VAL A 96 1.02 -6.29 16.68
N GLY A 97 2.14 -5.93 16.08
CA GLY A 97 3.31 -6.78 15.98
C GLY A 97 4.12 -6.80 17.28
N VAL A 98 4.63 -7.97 17.66
CA VAL A 98 5.64 -8.13 18.71
C VAL A 98 6.79 -8.96 18.16
N SER A 99 8.03 -8.47 18.34
CA SER A 99 9.22 -9.23 17.96
C SER A 99 9.48 -10.36 18.96
N GLY A 100 9.47 -11.61 18.49
CA GLY A 100 9.58 -12.81 19.34
C GLY A 100 8.24 -13.22 19.97
N ALA A 101 8.27 -14.00 21.04
CA ALA A 101 7.06 -14.48 21.72
C ALA A 101 6.41 -13.37 22.58
N ALA A 102 5.07 -13.29 22.56
CA ALA A 102 4.30 -12.32 23.34
C ALA A 102 4.53 -12.48 24.85
N ASP A 103 4.51 -13.72 25.36
CA ASP A 103 4.76 -14.01 26.78
C ASP A 103 6.18 -13.62 27.22
N ALA A 104 7.16 -13.74 26.33
CA ALA A 104 8.53 -13.32 26.63
C ALA A 104 8.65 -11.78 26.69
N ALA A 105 7.87 -11.06 25.87
CA ALA A 105 7.80 -9.59 25.96
C ALA A 105 7.04 -9.11 27.20
N LEU A 106 6.06 -9.90 27.65
CA LEU A 106 5.32 -9.68 28.89
C LEU A 106 6.24 -9.87 30.12
N SER A 107 6.95 -10.99 30.19
CA SER A 107 7.85 -11.30 31.32
C SER A 107 9.01 -10.32 31.46
N ARG A 108 9.50 -9.76 30.35
CA ARG A 108 10.49 -8.67 30.35
C ARG A 108 9.91 -7.31 30.74
N GLY A 109 8.60 -7.18 30.90
CA GLY A 109 7.93 -5.92 31.16
C GLY A 109 8.02 -4.93 29.99
N THR A 110 8.21 -5.41 28.76
CA THR A 110 8.23 -4.55 27.56
C THR A 110 6.85 -4.43 26.93
N LEU A 111 6.02 -5.45 27.09
CA LEU A 111 4.61 -5.45 26.71
C LEU A 111 3.75 -5.22 27.96
N ARG A 112 2.74 -4.35 27.86
CA ARG A 112 1.81 -4.05 28.94
C ARG A 112 0.85 -5.24 29.17
N GLU A 113 0.71 -5.67 30.42
CA GLU A 113 -0.15 -6.78 30.82
C GLU A 113 -1.61 -6.59 30.39
N ASP A 114 -2.17 -5.39 30.62
CA ASP A 114 -3.55 -5.10 30.24
C ASP A 114 -3.80 -5.22 28.73
N LEU A 115 -2.82 -4.83 27.90
CA LEU A 115 -2.92 -4.94 26.45
C LEU A 115 -2.86 -6.40 26.00
N HIS A 116 -1.92 -7.16 26.59
CA HIS A 116 -1.79 -8.60 26.36
C HIS A 116 -3.08 -9.34 26.75
N TYR A 117 -3.61 -9.06 27.94
CA TYR A 117 -4.84 -9.66 28.45
C TYR A 117 -6.05 -9.31 27.58
N ARG A 118 -6.21 -8.06 27.16
CA ARG A 118 -7.32 -7.63 26.30
C ARG A 118 -7.32 -8.36 24.94
N LEU A 119 -6.14 -8.69 24.43
CA LEU A 119 -5.96 -9.32 23.12
C LEU A 119 -5.69 -10.83 23.19
N HIS A 120 -5.84 -11.47 24.35
CA HIS A 120 -5.48 -12.88 24.55
C HIS A 120 -6.24 -13.86 23.63
N GLN A 121 -7.48 -13.55 23.25
CA GLN A 121 -8.28 -14.38 22.34
C GLN A 121 -7.96 -14.15 20.85
N ALA A 122 -7.20 -13.10 20.56
CA ALA A 122 -6.84 -12.67 19.22
C ALA A 122 -5.31 -12.58 19.13
N GLN A 123 -4.65 -13.72 19.31
CA GLN A 123 -3.21 -13.85 19.16
C GLN A 123 -2.89 -14.78 18.01
N VAL A 124 -1.94 -14.36 17.17
CA VAL A 124 -1.43 -15.15 16.05
C VAL A 124 0.05 -15.37 16.25
N ASP A 125 0.42 -16.65 16.40
CA ASP A 125 1.80 -17.08 16.49
C ASP A 125 2.32 -17.51 15.10
N LEU A 126 3.20 -16.70 14.51
CA LEU A 126 3.82 -17.03 13.22
C LEU A 126 4.93 -18.08 13.33
N GLN A 127 5.35 -18.46 14.54
CA GLN A 127 6.31 -19.55 14.77
C GLN A 127 5.63 -20.92 14.88
N LYS A 128 4.28 -20.95 14.90
CA LYS A 128 3.54 -22.21 14.91
C LYS A 128 3.86 -23.02 13.66
N GLU A 129 4.22 -24.29 13.88
CA GLU A 129 4.62 -25.20 12.83
C GLU A 129 3.55 -25.31 11.73
N GLY A 130 3.98 -25.29 10.47
CA GLY A 130 3.10 -25.37 9.30
C GLY A 130 2.30 -24.10 8.97
N LEU A 131 1.99 -23.25 9.95
CA LEU A 131 1.20 -22.03 9.71
C LEU A 131 1.93 -21.05 8.78
N ARG A 132 3.22 -20.84 9.01
CA ARG A 132 4.05 -19.94 8.21
C ARG A 132 4.07 -20.34 6.73
N ASP A 133 4.21 -21.63 6.45
CA ASP A 133 4.26 -22.13 5.07
C ASP A 133 2.89 -22.03 4.38
N LEU A 134 1.81 -22.30 5.12
CA LEU A 134 0.45 -22.09 4.63
C LEU A 134 0.20 -20.61 4.28
N LEU A 135 0.56 -19.69 5.17
CA LEU A 135 0.42 -18.25 4.94
C LEU A 135 1.26 -17.77 3.75
N ARG A 136 2.52 -18.21 3.65
CA ARG A 136 3.39 -17.87 2.52
C ARG A 136 2.81 -18.32 1.18
N ARG A 137 2.30 -19.55 1.11
CA ARG A 137 1.63 -20.05 -0.11
C ARG A 137 0.40 -19.22 -0.44
N ARG A 138 -0.42 -18.88 0.57
CA ARG A 138 -1.61 -18.04 0.40
C ARG A 138 -1.25 -16.66 -0.14
N TRP A 139 -0.24 -16.00 0.43
CA TRP A 139 0.21 -14.69 -0.02
C TRP A 139 0.86 -14.73 -1.41
N ALA A 140 1.59 -15.79 -1.75
CA ALA A 140 2.15 -15.97 -3.08
C ALA A 140 1.05 -16.08 -4.14
N LEU A 141 0.04 -16.94 -3.91
CA LEU A 141 -1.11 -17.08 -4.80
C LEU A 141 -1.88 -15.76 -4.95
N GLN A 142 -2.07 -15.01 -3.86
CA GLN A 142 -2.71 -13.69 -3.92
C GLN A 142 -1.88 -12.69 -4.71
N ALA A 143 -0.55 -12.69 -4.56
CA ALA A 143 0.34 -11.80 -5.30
C ALA A 143 0.30 -12.07 -6.81
N GLU A 144 0.29 -13.35 -7.21
CA GLU A 144 0.14 -13.74 -8.62
C GLU A 144 -1.19 -13.26 -9.21
N GLN A 145 -2.30 -13.46 -8.49
CA GLN A 145 -3.62 -12.99 -8.94
C GLN A 145 -3.67 -11.47 -9.09
N LEU A 146 -3.02 -10.72 -8.20
CA LEU A 146 -2.92 -9.27 -8.29
C LEU A 146 -2.04 -8.83 -9.46
N ALA A 147 -0.93 -9.52 -9.72
CA ALA A 147 -0.07 -9.22 -10.87
C ALA A 147 -0.83 -9.41 -12.19
N VAL A 148 -1.62 -10.49 -12.31
CA VAL A 148 -2.47 -10.75 -13.49
C VAL A 148 -3.52 -9.65 -13.66
N LYS A 149 -4.22 -9.27 -12.59
CA LYS A 149 -5.22 -8.17 -12.65
C LYS A 149 -4.59 -6.83 -13.01
N ALA A 150 -3.42 -6.51 -12.45
CA ALA A 150 -2.70 -5.27 -12.74
C ALA A 150 -2.20 -5.23 -14.19
N ALA A 151 -1.70 -6.35 -14.71
CA ALA A 151 -1.30 -6.47 -16.11
C ALA A 151 -2.51 -6.29 -17.05
N ALA A 152 -3.67 -6.89 -16.72
CA ALA A 152 -4.90 -6.71 -17.47
C ALA A 152 -5.40 -5.26 -17.44
N ALA A 153 -5.32 -4.59 -16.30
CA ALA A 153 -5.69 -3.18 -16.16
C ALA A 153 -4.78 -2.26 -16.99
N ARG A 154 -3.46 -2.48 -16.96
CA ARG A 154 -2.50 -1.72 -17.79
C ARG A 154 -2.75 -1.92 -19.28
N ALA A 155 -3.00 -3.17 -19.70
CA ALA A 155 -3.33 -3.46 -21.10
C ALA A 155 -4.66 -2.81 -21.53
N ALA A 156 -5.64 -2.71 -20.64
CA ALA A 156 -6.91 -2.02 -20.90
C ALA A 156 -6.72 -0.50 -21.00
N GLU A 157 -5.91 0.10 -20.13
CA GLU A 157 -5.57 1.52 -20.17
C GLU A 157 -4.79 1.90 -21.43
N GLU A 158 -3.84 1.06 -21.85
CA GLU A 158 -3.09 1.26 -23.09
C GLU A 158 -3.99 1.15 -24.33
N LYS A 159 -4.90 0.17 -24.35
CA LYS A 159 -5.93 0.07 -25.41
C LYS A 159 -6.85 1.28 -25.42
N ALA A 160 -7.26 1.79 -24.26
CA ALA A 160 -8.09 2.98 -24.15
C ALA A 160 -7.35 4.23 -24.64
N ARG A 161 -6.06 4.37 -24.33
CA ARG A 161 -5.20 5.46 -24.80
C ARG A 161 -5.00 5.40 -26.31
N ALA A 162 -4.71 4.21 -26.86
CA ALA A 162 -4.59 4.01 -28.31
C ALA A 162 -5.92 4.32 -29.04
N ALA A 163 -7.05 3.90 -28.48
CA ALA A 163 -8.37 4.21 -29.03
C ALA A 163 -8.71 5.71 -28.94
N ALA A 164 -8.30 6.41 -27.87
CA ALA A 164 -8.47 7.85 -27.74
C ALA A 164 -7.59 8.64 -28.72
N GLU A 165 -6.37 8.16 -28.98
CA GLU A 165 -5.46 8.74 -29.96
C GLU A 165 -5.95 8.54 -31.40
N ALA A 166 -6.49 7.36 -31.72
CA ALA A 166 -7.13 7.08 -33.01
C ALA A 166 -8.40 7.91 -33.27
N ARG A 167 -9.07 8.40 -32.21
CA ARG A 167 -10.26 9.26 -32.29
C ARG A 167 -9.93 10.75 -32.34
N ARG A 168 -8.66 11.17 -32.25
CA ARG A 168 -8.30 12.58 -32.40
C ARG A 168 -8.64 13.03 -33.83
N PRO A 169 -9.57 13.98 -34.04
CA PRO A 169 -9.85 14.50 -35.36
C PRO A 169 -8.58 15.12 -35.94
N GLY A 170 -8.23 14.69 -37.15
CA GLY A 170 -6.98 15.04 -37.81
C GLY A 170 -6.77 16.55 -37.88
N THR A 171 -5.60 16.99 -37.44
CA THR A 171 -5.09 18.35 -37.66
C THR A 171 -5.14 18.62 -39.16
N VAL A 172 -6.11 19.43 -39.59
CA VAL A 172 -6.23 19.92 -40.96
C VAL A 172 -4.94 20.66 -41.29
N THR A 173 -4.04 20.00 -42.00
CA THR A 173 -2.85 20.62 -42.59
C THR A 173 -3.35 21.59 -43.66
N ARG A 174 -3.52 22.86 -43.25
CA ARG A 174 -3.83 23.97 -44.13
C ARG A 174 -2.65 24.15 -45.07
N THR A 175 -2.72 23.52 -46.25
CA THR A 175 -1.77 23.74 -47.35
C THR A 175 -1.85 25.20 -47.76
N PHE A 176 -0.84 25.98 -47.37
CA PHE A 176 -0.72 27.36 -47.81
C PHE A 176 -0.44 27.40 -49.32
N PRO A 177 -1.19 28.17 -50.13
CA PRO A 177 -0.94 28.27 -51.55
C PRO A 177 0.40 28.99 -51.83
N LYS A 178 1.17 28.36 -52.72
CA LYS A 178 2.50 28.75 -53.19
C LYS A 178 2.48 30.18 -53.77
N ALA A 179 3.21 31.09 -53.13
CA ALA A 179 3.37 32.48 -53.60
C ALA A 179 3.95 32.51 -55.03
N ARG A 180 3.27 33.23 -55.92
CA ARG A 180 3.69 33.48 -57.30
C ARG A 180 4.97 34.33 -57.31
N LYS A 181 5.96 33.92 -58.11
CA LYS A 181 7.21 34.65 -58.35
C LYS A 181 6.93 36.00 -59.04
N PRO A 182 7.49 37.13 -58.57
CA PRO A 182 7.43 38.38 -59.30
C PRO A 182 8.36 38.34 -60.54
N VAL A 183 7.82 38.85 -61.63
CA VAL A 183 8.46 38.99 -62.95
C VAL A 183 9.60 40.00 -62.86
N SER A 184 10.84 39.56 -63.13
CA SER A 184 11.99 40.45 -63.29
C SER A 184 12.08 40.89 -64.75
N SER A 185 11.79 42.17 -65.00
CA SER A 185 11.95 42.81 -66.29
C SER A 185 13.40 43.19 -66.54
N THR A 186 13.94 42.64 -67.62
CA THR A 186 15.14 43.01 -68.36
C THR A 186 15.39 44.52 -68.44
N ARG A 187 16.56 44.98 -67.98
CA ARG A 187 17.21 46.18 -68.53
C ARG A 187 18.67 45.89 -68.88
N LYS A 188 18.98 46.32 -70.10
CA LYS A 188 20.23 46.18 -70.88
C LYS A 188 21.45 46.75 -70.17
N SER A 189 22.55 46.06 -70.41
CA SER A 189 23.95 46.39 -70.13
C SER A 189 24.52 47.53 -70.98
N ALA A 190 25.57 48.19 -70.48
CA ALA A 190 26.88 48.47 -71.11
C ALA A 190 27.53 49.78 -70.55
N PRO A 191 28.84 50.04 -70.74
CA PRO A 191 29.97 49.28 -70.18
C PRO A 191 31.02 50.19 -69.49
N ARG A 192 32.04 49.54 -68.93
CA ARG A 192 33.24 50.05 -68.23
C ARG A 192 33.99 51.14 -69.00
N ASN A 193 34.51 52.13 -68.27
CA ASN A 193 35.80 52.74 -68.61
C ASN A 193 36.66 52.90 -67.35
N ALA A 194 37.96 52.70 -67.55
CA ALA A 194 38.99 52.46 -66.55
C ALA A 194 39.42 53.72 -65.77
N SER A 195 39.92 53.49 -64.54
CA SER A 195 40.59 54.48 -63.68
C SER A 195 42.13 54.38 -63.82
N PRO A 196 42.93 55.15 -63.07
CA PRO A 196 43.78 56.21 -63.60
C PRO A 196 45.28 55.87 -63.59
N ARG A 197 46.04 56.44 -64.54
CA ARG A 197 47.35 57.10 -64.36
C ARG A 197 47.96 57.44 -65.71
#